data_AF-A0A7V0T515-F1
#
_entry.id   AF-A0A7V0T515-F1
#
_cell.length_a   1.000
_cell.length_b   1.000
_cell.length_c   1.000
_cell.angle_alpha   90.00
_cell.angle_beta   90.00
_cell.angle_gamma   90.00
#
_symmetry.space_group_name_H-M   'P 1'
#
loop_
_entity.id
_entity.type
_entity.pdbx_description
1 polymer ?
#
loop_
_entity_poly.entity_id
_entity_poly.type
_entity_poly.pdbx_seq_one_letter_code
_entity_poly.pdbx_strand_id
1 'polypeptide(L)'
;MFLSHCTALGISTLPLSNGWDNHGKYVGLLSPRDNLKLVVAPLHKLVAPAALEQKPSEFLHACKVHRIPVLVVAPAPVLERAKKLLADVKARLIWSSPEEFYDKALAQLKH
;
A
#
# COMPACT_ATOMS: atom_id res chain seq x y z
N MET A 1 15.19 -4.30 0.91
CA MET A 1 15.44 -5.58 1.59
C MET A 1 14.22 -6.18 2.29
N PHE A 2 13.22 -5.42 2.74
CA PHE A 2 12.05 -5.98 3.47
C PHE A 2 11.35 -7.15 2.75
N LEU A 3 10.97 -6.99 1.47
CA LEU A 3 10.31 -8.07 0.73
C LEU A 3 11.21 -9.32 0.61
N SER A 4 12.51 -9.14 0.42
CA SER A 4 13.48 -10.24 0.42
C SER A 4 13.52 -10.96 1.77
N HIS A 5 13.43 -10.22 2.87
CA HIS A 5 13.34 -10.80 4.21
C HIS A 5 12.03 -11.57 4.40
N CYS A 6 10.89 -11.03 3.97
CA CYS A 6 9.61 -11.76 3.97
C CYS A 6 9.74 -13.10 3.23
N THR A 7 10.28 -13.08 2.01
CA THR A 7 10.52 -14.29 1.22
C THR A 7 11.43 -15.28 1.95
N ALA A 8 12.52 -14.80 2.58
CA ALA A 8 13.42 -15.65 3.36
C ALA A 8 12.75 -16.29 4.60
N LEU A 9 11.73 -15.64 5.17
CA LEU A 9 10.91 -16.18 6.26
C LEU A 9 9.71 -17.01 5.78
N GLY A 10 9.59 -17.30 4.47
CA GLY A 10 8.47 -18.05 3.91
C GLY A 10 7.16 -17.26 3.82
N ILE A 11 7.20 -15.93 3.99
CA ILE A 11 6.06 -15.05 3.80
C ILE A 11 5.98 -14.69 2.31
N SER A 12 4.89 -15.10 1.65
CA SER A 12 4.65 -14.80 0.24
C SER A 12 4.54 -13.30 0.00
N THR A 13 5.13 -12.85 -1.10
CA THR A 13 5.01 -11.46 -1.57
C THR A 13 4.40 -11.46 -2.97
N LEU A 14 3.53 -10.49 -3.25
CA LEU A 14 2.91 -10.29 -4.56
C LEU A 14 3.21 -8.86 -5.03
N PRO A 15 3.92 -8.67 -6.16
CA PRO A 15 4.13 -7.33 -6.71
C PRO A 15 2.79 -6.75 -7.18
N LEU A 16 2.49 -5.53 -6.76
CA LEU A 16 1.29 -4.80 -7.14
C LEU A 16 1.64 -3.57 -7.99
N SER A 17 0.84 -3.34 -9.03
CA SER A 17 0.88 -2.15 -9.86
C SER A 17 -0.17 -1.15 -9.42
N ASN A 18 0.15 0.13 -9.57
CA ASN A 18 -0.78 1.24 -9.44
C ASN A 18 -1.64 1.47 -10.71
N GLY A 19 -1.35 0.74 -11.80
CA GLY A 19 -2.09 0.79 -13.05
C GLY A 19 -1.41 1.62 -14.15
N TRP A 20 -0.38 2.39 -13.82
CA TRP A 20 0.33 3.25 -14.79
C TRP A 20 1.83 3.00 -14.87
N ASP A 21 2.43 2.39 -13.84
CA ASP A 21 3.80 1.90 -13.92
C ASP A 21 3.91 0.52 -14.60
N ASN A 22 2.77 -0.15 -14.82
CA ASN A 22 2.65 -1.47 -15.46
C ASN A 22 3.52 -2.59 -14.86
N HIS A 23 3.81 -2.55 -13.56
CA HIS A 23 4.62 -3.55 -12.86
C HIS A 23 3.85 -4.28 -11.76
N GLY A 24 3.48 -5.55 -12.01
CA GLY A 24 2.77 -6.41 -11.06
C GLY A 24 1.25 -6.45 -11.29
N LYS A 25 0.52 -7.12 -10.39
CA LYS A 25 -0.95 -7.19 -10.48
C LYS A 25 -1.57 -5.84 -10.15
N TYR A 26 -2.51 -5.35 -10.97
CA TYR A 26 -3.17 -4.09 -10.69
C TYR A 26 -3.96 -4.15 -9.38
N VAL A 27 -3.67 -3.21 -8.46
CA VAL A 27 -4.27 -3.15 -7.12
C VAL A 27 -5.80 -2.99 -7.15
N GLY A 28 -6.35 -2.35 -8.19
CA GLY A 28 -7.80 -2.23 -8.38
C GLY A 28 -8.51 -3.56 -8.68
N LEU A 29 -7.77 -4.62 -9.02
CA LEU A 29 -8.29 -5.96 -9.33
C LEU A 29 -7.94 -7.00 -8.26
N LEU A 30 -7.57 -6.55 -7.06
CA LEU A 30 -7.42 -7.45 -5.92
C LEU A 30 -8.76 -8.09 -5.59
N SER A 31 -8.69 -9.35 -5.16
CA SER A 31 -9.82 -10.19 -4.81
C SER A 31 -9.51 -11.03 -3.57
N PRO A 32 -10.52 -11.65 -2.93
CA PRO A 32 -10.27 -12.55 -1.80
C PRO A 32 -9.37 -13.74 -2.16
N ARG A 33 -9.34 -14.16 -3.44
CA ARG A 33 -8.48 -15.25 -3.91
C ARG A 33 -6.99 -14.93 -3.85
N ASP A 34 -6.63 -13.64 -3.83
CA ASP A 34 -5.24 -13.21 -3.70
C ASP A 34 -4.71 -13.39 -2.26
N ASN A 35 -5.60 -13.61 -1.29
CA ASN A 35 -5.27 -13.90 0.11
C ASN A 35 -4.25 -12.92 0.73
N LEU A 36 -4.39 -11.63 0.40
CA LEU A 36 -3.47 -10.60 0.89
C LEU A 36 -3.84 -10.13 2.29
N LYS A 37 -2.88 -10.17 3.21
CA LYS A 37 -3.01 -9.61 4.56
C LYS A 37 -2.68 -8.12 4.65
N LEU A 38 -1.79 -7.64 3.78
CA LEU A 38 -1.26 -6.29 3.85
C LEU A 38 -0.82 -5.82 2.46
N VAL A 39 -1.22 -4.60 2.09
CA VAL A 39 -0.60 -3.86 0.99
C VAL A 39 0.43 -2.90 1.58
N VAL A 40 1.62 -2.86 1.01
CA VAL A 40 2.68 -1.90 1.37
C VAL A 40 2.97 -1.03 0.17
N ALA A 41 2.95 0.29 0.34
CA ALA A 41 3.31 1.20 -0.73
C ALA A 41 3.99 2.48 -0.20
N PRO A 42 5.09 2.92 -0.84
CA PRO A 42 5.55 4.29 -0.63
C PRO A 42 4.52 5.27 -1.20
N LEU A 43 4.39 6.45 -0.59
CA LEU A 43 3.38 7.46 -0.97
C LEU A 43 3.34 7.77 -2.48
N HIS A 44 4.50 7.84 -3.14
CA HIS A 44 4.58 8.18 -4.56
C HIS A 44 3.96 7.11 -5.49
N LYS A 45 3.70 5.89 -5.01
CA LYS A 45 2.94 4.87 -5.75
C LYS A 45 1.44 5.03 -5.58
N LEU A 46 1.00 5.79 -4.58
CA LEU A 46 -0.41 6.00 -4.22
C LEU A 46 -0.95 7.36 -4.69
N VAL A 47 -0.14 8.16 -5.36
CA VAL A 47 -0.56 9.44 -5.94
C VAL A 47 -0.21 9.40 -7.42
N ALA A 48 -1.23 9.43 -8.27
CA ALA A 48 -1.02 9.42 -9.71
C ALA A 48 -0.33 10.72 -10.17
N PRO A 49 0.54 10.65 -11.18
CA PRO A 49 0.93 11.82 -11.95
C PRO A 49 -0.29 12.64 -12.37
N ALA A 50 -0.19 13.97 -12.30
CA ALA A 50 -1.31 14.87 -12.59
C ALA A 50 -1.96 14.62 -13.97
N ALA A 51 -1.18 14.16 -14.95
CA ALA A 51 -1.64 13.87 -16.31
C ALA A 51 -2.57 12.64 -16.43
N LEU A 52 -2.65 11.78 -15.41
CA LEU A 52 -3.45 10.55 -15.46
C LEU A 52 -4.85 10.70 -14.86
N GLU A 53 -5.15 11.86 -14.24
CA GLU A 53 -6.45 12.20 -13.62
C GLU A 53 -7.06 11.12 -12.70
N GLN A 54 -6.25 10.18 -12.20
CA GLN A 54 -6.73 9.05 -11.40
C GLN A 54 -6.63 9.35 -9.91
N LYS A 55 -7.74 9.17 -9.18
CA LYS A 55 -7.76 9.43 -7.75
C LYS A 55 -7.27 8.22 -6.95
N PRO A 56 -6.54 8.43 -5.85
CA PRO A 56 -6.14 7.35 -4.95
C PRO A 56 -7.31 6.49 -4.45
N SER A 57 -8.47 7.11 -4.23
CA SER A 57 -9.70 6.43 -3.79
C SER A 57 -10.26 5.44 -4.81
N GLU A 58 -9.96 5.60 -6.10
CA GLU A 58 -10.45 4.74 -7.18
C GLU A 58 -9.66 3.44 -7.25
N PHE A 59 -8.33 3.49 -7.34
CA PHE A 59 -7.54 2.26 -7.45
C PHE A 59 -7.33 1.54 -6.11
N LEU A 60 -7.45 2.22 -4.97
CA LEU A 60 -7.48 1.56 -3.65
C LEU A 60 -8.86 1.05 -3.25
N HIS A 61 -9.86 1.13 -4.14
CA HIS A 61 -11.22 0.66 -3.86
C HIS A 61 -11.25 -0.82 -3.46
N ALA A 62 -10.47 -1.68 -4.12
CA ALA A 62 -10.40 -3.10 -3.79
C ALA A 62 -9.89 -3.34 -2.36
N CYS A 63 -8.90 -2.56 -1.89
CA CYS A 63 -8.42 -2.62 -0.51
C CYS A 63 -9.52 -2.28 0.50
N LYS A 64 -10.37 -1.30 0.18
CA LYS A 64 -11.56 -0.97 0.99
C LYS A 64 -12.55 -2.14 1.01
N VAL A 65 -12.95 -2.65 -0.16
CA VAL A 65 -13.98 -3.70 -0.31
C VAL A 65 -13.55 -4.97 0.41
N HIS A 66 -12.30 -5.37 0.24
CA HIS A 66 -11.74 -6.60 0.82
C HIS A 66 -11.12 -6.39 2.20
N ARG A 67 -11.25 -5.18 2.77
CA ARG A 67 -10.72 -4.82 4.10
C ARG A 67 -9.22 -5.09 4.26
N ILE A 68 -8.46 -4.97 3.17
CA ILE A 68 -7.01 -5.13 3.18
C ILE A 68 -6.39 -3.82 3.67
N PRO A 69 -5.65 -3.82 4.79
CA PRO A 69 -4.96 -2.63 5.25
C PRO A 69 -3.85 -2.22 4.27
N VAL A 70 -3.65 -0.91 4.14
CA VAL A 70 -2.60 -0.32 3.31
C VAL A 70 -1.61 0.39 4.22
N LEU A 71 -0.39 -0.12 4.32
CA LEU A 71 0.73 0.53 4.99
C LEU A 71 1.38 1.53 4.04
N VAL A 72 1.15 2.81 4.30
CA VAL A 72 1.66 3.95 3.53
C VAL A 72 2.97 4.42 4.15
N VAL A 73 4.03 4.39 3.36
CA VAL A 73 5.38 4.82 3.79
C VAL A 73 5.69 6.20 3.23
N ALA A 74 5.96 7.16 4.11
CA ALA A 74 6.40 8.51 3.75
C ALA A 74 7.32 9.09 4.84
N PRO A 75 8.30 9.94 4.50
CA PRO A 75 9.18 10.55 5.51
C PRO A 75 8.39 11.23 6.63
N ALA A 76 8.85 11.07 7.88
CA ALA A 76 8.16 11.61 9.06
C ALA A 76 7.77 13.10 8.93
N PRO A 77 8.64 14.00 8.42
CA PRO A 77 8.30 15.42 8.28
C PRO A 77 7.14 15.72 7.33
N VAL A 78 6.80 14.79 6.43
CA VAL A 78 5.74 15.01 5.42
C VAL A 78 4.48 14.18 5.66
N LEU A 79 4.42 13.40 6.76
CA LEU A 79 3.28 12.52 7.05
C LEU A 79 1.94 13.27 7.10
N GLU A 80 1.89 14.44 7.73
CA GLU A 80 0.66 15.23 7.79
C GLU A 80 0.19 15.70 6.41
N ARG A 81 1.13 16.04 5.52
CA ARG A 81 0.80 16.37 4.13
C ARG A 81 0.35 15.13 3.36
N ALA A 82 0.99 13.99 3.58
CA ALA A 82 0.63 12.71 2.98
C ALA A 82 -0.79 12.28 3.36
N LYS A 83 -1.17 12.44 4.64
CA LYS A 83 -2.53 12.19 5.14
C LYS A 83 -3.57 13.04 4.42
N LYS A 84 -3.28 14.32 4.18
CA LYS A 84 -4.18 15.21 3.44
C LYS A 84 -4.38 14.76 1.99
N LEU A 85 -3.32 14.29 1.32
CA LEU A 85 -3.40 13.79 -0.07
C LEU A 85 -4.28 12.56 -0.22
N LEU A 86 -4.36 11.73 0.81
CA LEU A 86 -5.16 10.49 0.82
C LEU A 86 -6.42 10.60 1.69
N ALA A 87 -6.89 11.81 2.00
CA ALA A 87 -8.00 12.03 2.93
C ALA A 87 -9.35 11.50 2.41
N ASP A 88 -9.51 11.39 1.09
CA ASP A 88 -10.68 10.83 0.43
C ASP A 88 -10.66 9.29 0.39
N VAL A 89 -9.50 8.66 0.61
CA VAL A 89 -9.34 7.21 0.64
C VAL A 89 -10.04 6.63 1.87
N LYS A 90 -10.99 5.72 1.63
CA LYS A 90 -11.77 5.04 2.68
C LYS A 90 -11.22 3.67 3.08
N ALA A 91 -10.15 3.20 2.44
CA ALA A 91 -9.45 2.00 2.88
C ALA A 91 -8.75 2.26 4.23
N ARG A 92 -8.47 1.20 4.99
CA ARG A 92 -7.73 1.31 6.25
C ARG A 92 -6.27 1.65 5.96
N LEU A 93 -5.89 2.91 6.14
CA LEU A 93 -4.52 3.38 5.97
C LEU A 93 -3.75 3.31 7.29
N ILE A 94 -2.57 2.71 7.24
CA ILE A 94 -1.59 2.66 8.34
C ILE A 94 -0.41 3.51 7.90
N TRP A 95 -0.01 4.46 8.73
CA TRP A 95 1.03 5.43 8.37
C TRP A 95 2.35 5.03 8.99
N SER A 96 3.41 5.11 8.20
CA SER A 96 4.76 4.76 8.62
C SER A 96 5.79 5.73 8.07
N SER A 97 6.74 6.13 8.90
CA SER A 97 8.03 6.61 8.40
C SER A 97 8.89 5.45 7.87
N PRO A 98 9.94 5.71 7.07
CA PRO A 98 10.89 4.68 6.65
C PRO A 98 11.58 3.97 7.81
N GLU A 99 11.83 4.68 8.91
CA GLU A 99 12.54 4.18 10.09
C GLU A 99 11.71 3.15 10.87
N GLU A 100 10.40 3.38 10.99
CA GLU A 100 9.48 2.49 11.72
C GLU A 100 8.77 1.46 10.81
N PHE A 101 9.02 1.51 9.50
CA PHE A 101 8.35 0.68 8.49
C PHE A 101 8.44 -0.81 8.78
N TYR A 102 9.64 -1.25 9.15
CA TYR A 102 9.92 -2.66 9.36
C TYR A 102 9.05 -3.25 10.48
N ASP A 103 9.06 -2.59 11.63
CA ASP A 103 8.34 -3.03 12.82
C ASP A 103 6.82 -2.95 12.62
N LYS A 104 6.35 -1.85 12.01
CA LYS A 104 4.92 -1.69 11.69
C LYS A 104 4.43 -2.75 10.71
N ALA A 105 5.20 -3.07 9.68
CA ALA A 105 4.83 -4.09 8.70
C ALA A 105 4.75 -5.47 9.36
N LEU A 106 5.76 -5.87 10.15
CA LEU A 106 5.75 -7.14 10.86
C LEU A 106 4.59 -7.25 11.86
N ALA A 107 4.25 -6.17 12.57
CA ALA A 107 3.12 -6.17 13.49
C ALA A 107 1.79 -6.48 12.78
N GLN A 108 1.62 -6.07 11.52
CA GLN A 108 0.40 -6.38 10.75
C GLN A 108 0.36 -7.83 10.23
N LEU A 109 1.52 -8.48 10.04
CA LEU A 109 1.58 -9.85 9.50
C LEU A 109 1.38 -10.94 10.55
N LYS A 110 1.55 -10.61 11.84
CA LYS A 110 1.37 -11.53 12.98
C LYS A 110 -0.11 -11.83 13.31
N HIS A 111 -1.04 -11.12 12.68
CA HIS A 111 -2.49 -11.27 12.83
C HIS A 111 -3.12 -11.75 11.52
#